data_AF-A0A1Q5UPT1-F1
#
_entry.id   AF-A0A1Q5UPT1-F1
#
_cell.length_a   1.000
_cell.length_b   1.000
_cell.length_c   1.000
_cell.angle_alpha   90.00
_cell.angle_beta   90.00
_cell.angle_gamma   90.00
#
_symmetry.space_group_name_H-M   'P 1'
#
loop_
_entity.id
_entity.type
_entity.pdbx_description
1 polymer ?
#
loop_
_entity_poly.entity_id
_entity_poly.type
_entity_poly.pdbx_seq_one_letter_code
_entity_poly.pdbx_strand_id
1 'polypeptide(L)'
;MANPASIEDHSRKHEVSPVLPDQSQSQKQPPITRAEASPIEALNLESNLDTEPNYPKGTEFWFTILAVCVILVLGGLDVNIVATAVPSITDHFHTVADVGWYSSAFRLCTCAFQFGFAKLYQLFSIKAVFLMSVAIFLVGSLLCATAASSMMFVLGRAVTGLGFAGNLAGCFAVATPSESGFLMIPILAGMMLGLFLHGIGTSTFGYYAPFMIFGSICMPIAAGLMTTYSPDISLAKIIFYSGFAGFGGGIGFQGSQTAVQATLSAADVNLGIGVILFGQSMGPAVFIAIAQVIFTNELSSSLRDIVPGLTPADIAYHGLGDIKKIVPVQRWDEAVIGIDRSLVRTWYLTVALACTTIVGSLLIEWRSVKQKQS
;
A
#
# COMPACT_ATOMS: atom_id res chain seq x y z
N MET A 1 63.28 10.73 -22.44
CA MET A 1 63.95 10.63 -23.76
C MET A 1 64.82 9.39 -23.73
N ALA A 2 64.84 8.47 -24.69
CA ALA A 2 63.91 8.17 -25.79
C ALA A 2 64.13 6.68 -26.23
N ASN A 3 63.21 6.08 -26.98
CA ASN A 3 63.27 4.67 -27.45
C ASN A 3 63.37 4.61 -29.00
N PRO A 4 64.08 3.61 -29.57
CA PRO A 4 63.49 2.65 -30.54
C PRO A 4 63.92 1.17 -30.26
N ALA A 5 63.10 0.11 -30.47
CA ALA A 5 62.60 -0.50 -31.73
C ALA A 5 63.72 -1.14 -32.61
N SER A 6 63.60 -2.31 -33.29
CA SER A 6 62.53 -3.32 -33.54
C SER A 6 63.12 -4.55 -34.31
N ILE A 7 62.33 -5.58 -34.71
CA ILE A 7 62.63 -6.73 -35.64
C ILE A 7 63.30 -7.95 -34.95
N GLU A 8 62.82 -9.21 -34.88
CA GLU A 8 61.86 -10.12 -35.61
C GLU A 8 62.48 -10.92 -36.82
N ASP A 9 62.30 -12.23 -37.10
CA ASP A 9 61.67 -13.43 -36.48
C ASP A 9 62.17 -14.75 -37.22
N HIS A 10 61.57 -15.94 -36.96
CA HIS A 10 61.32 -17.13 -37.84
C HIS A 10 62.22 -18.41 -37.80
N SER A 11 61.60 -19.58 -37.48
CA SER A 11 61.38 -20.77 -38.38
C SER A 11 61.70 -22.23 -37.89
N ARG A 12 60.89 -23.20 -38.40
CA ARG A 12 60.97 -24.71 -38.40
C ARG A 12 60.71 -25.47 -37.07
N LYS A 13 59.76 -26.44 -36.94
CA LYS A 13 59.36 -27.68 -37.70
C LYS A 13 60.36 -28.84 -37.49
N HIS A 14 60.02 -30.14 -37.35
CA HIS A 14 58.91 -31.02 -37.83
C HIS A 14 58.67 -32.19 -36.80
N GLU A 15 57.76 -33.19 -36.86
CA GLU A 15 56.32 -33.43 -37.20
C GLU A 15 55.93 -34.92 -36.83
N VAL A 16 54.64 -35.37 -36.90
CA VAL A 16 54.12 -36.79 -36.94
C VAL A 16 54.07 -37.66 -35.63
N SER A 17 53.08 -38.56 -35.31
CA SER A 17 51.64 -38.79 -35.67
C SER A 17 50.97 -39.89 -34.72
N PRO A 18 49.84 -40.66 -34.97
CA PRO A 18 48.82 -40.96 -33.90
C PRO A 18 48.22 -42.43 -33.80
N VAL A 19 47.10 -42.60 -33.06
CA VAL A 19 46.01 -43.66 -33.10
C VAL A 19 45.97 -44.84 -32.08
N LEU A 20 44.73 -45.26 -31.72
CA LEU A 20 44.26 -46.29 -30.75
C LEU A 20 44.32 -47.75 -31.26
N PRO A 21 44.02 -48.78 -30.42
CA PRO A 21 42.64 -49.34 -30.28
C PRO A 21 42.29 -49.70 -28.79
N ASP A 22 41.19 -50.36 -28.36
CA ASP A 22 40.07 -51.09 -29.04
C ASP A 22 38.76 -51.08 -28.19
N GLN A 23 37.68 -51.75 -28.63
CA GLN A 23 36.33 -51.79 -28.04
C GLN A 23 35.89 -53.15 -27.42
N SER A 24 34.76 -53.10 -26.70
CA SER A 24 33.60 -54.04 -26.77
C SER A 24 33.21 -54.85 -25.50
N GLN A 25 31.99 -55.42 -25.55
CA GLN A 25 31.18 -56.07 -24.49
C GLN A 25 30.45 -55.08 -23.55
N SER A 26 29.18 -54.70 -23.72
CA SER A 26 27.94 -55.36 -24.20
C SER A 26 27.21 -56.20 -23.14
N GLN A 27 26.21 -55.60 -22.48
CA GLN A 27 25.08 -56.31 -21.89
C GLN A 27 23.79 -55.48 -22.08
N LYS A 28 22.72 -56.10 -22.58
CA LYS A 28 21.42 -55.45 -22.85
C LYS A 28 20.39 -55.92 -21.82
N GLN A 29 19.52 -55.01 -21.36
CA GLN A 29 18.27 -55.38 -20.70
C GLN A 29 17.14 -54.39 -21.07
N PRO A 30 15.99 -54.86 -21.59
CA PRO A 30 14.89 -54.01 -22.06
C PRO A 30 13.77 -53.89 -20.99
N PRO A 31 12.72 -53.07 -21.21
CA PRO A 31 12.55 -51.79 -20.53
C PRO A 31 11.59 -51.82 -19.33
N ILE A 32 11.71 -50.83 -18.44
CA ILE A 32 10.66 -50.45 -17.50
C ILE A 32 10.24 -49.02 -17.82
N THR A 33 9.01 -48.84 -18.26
CA THR A 33 8.46 -47.53 -18.65
C THR A 33 8.24 -46.65 -17.42
N ARG A 34 9.08 -45.62 -17.25
CA ARG A 34 8.70 -44.38 -16.57
C ARG A 34 8.59 -43.27 -17.60
N ALA A 35 7.42 -42.64 -17.65
CA ALA A 35 7.25 -41.38 -18.37
C ALA A 35 7.77 -40.26 -17.47
N GLU A 36 9.02 -39.85 -17.69
CA GLU A 36 9.59 -38.65 -17.06
C GLU A 36 9.46 -37.45 -18.01
N ALA A 37 9.34 -36.26 -17.44
CA ALA A 37 8.65 -35.15 -18.08
C ALA A 37 9.42 -34.53 -19.26
N SER A 38 8.65 -33.94 -20.18
CA SER A 38 9.17 -32.93 -21.11
C SER A 38 9.91 -31.84 -20.33
N PRO A 39 11.09 -31.37 -20.78
CA PRO A 39 11.67 -30.15 -20.24
C PRO A 39 10.67 -29.01 -20.42
N ILE A 40 10.12 -28.49 -19.33
CA ILE A 40 9.39 -27.24 -19.40
C ILE A 40 10.43 -26.16 -19.70
N GLU A 41 10.32 -25.64 -20.90
CA GLU A 41 11.06 -24.51 -21.46
C GLU A 41 11.27 -23.45 -20.36
N ALA A 42 12.54 -23.19 -20.04
CA ALA A 42 12.91 -22.30 -18.96
C ALA A 42 12.41 -20.88 -19.30
N LEU A 43 11.30 -20.48 -18.67
CA LEU A 43 10.72 -19.15 -18.82
C LEU A 43 11.80 -18.10 -18.60
N ASN A 44 11.98 -17.21 -19.58
CA ASN A 44 13.01 -16.18 -19.63
C ASN A 44 12.78 -15.12 -18.54
N LEU A 45 13.09 -15.47 -17.29
CA LEU A 45 12.85 -14.63 -16.11
C LEU A 45 14.05 -13.76 -15.72
N GLU A 46 15.26 -14.10 -16.20
CA GLU A 46 16.50 -13.38 -15.88
C GLU A 46 16.73 -12.14 -16.76
N SER A 47 16.05 -12.03 -17.90
CA SER A 47 16.28 -11.00 -18.94
C SER A 47 15.74 -9.59 -18.62
N ASN A 48 15.19 -9.35 -17.42
CA ASN A 48 14.59 -8.07 -17.03
C ASN A 48 15.26 -7.39 -15.82
N LEU A 49 16.33 -7.96 -15.27
CA LEU A 49 16.98 -7.43 -14.06
C LEU A 49 17.86 -6.18 -14.33
N ASP A 50 18.38 -6.01 -15.55
CA ASP A 50 19.37 -4.97 -15.88
C ASP A 50 18.76 -3.68 -16.48
N THR A 51 17.43 -3.53 -16.51
CA THR A 51 16.79 -2.30 -17.01
C THR A 51 16.58 -1.30 -15.89
N GLU A 52 17.43 -0.25 -15.81
CA GLU A 52 17.16 0.87 -14.91
C GLU A 52 15.74 1.45 -15.19
N PRO A 53 14.87 1.60 -14.16
CA PRO A 53 13.55 2.17 -14.36
C PRO A 53 13.67 3.63 -14.82
N ASN A 54 13.37 3.87 -16.10
CA ASN A 54 13.46 5.19 -16.74
C ASN A 54 12.31 6.10 -16.26
N TYR A 55 12.47 6.68 -15.08
CA TYR A 55 11.52 7.66 -14.53
C TYR A 55 11.45 8.93 -15.40
N PRO A 56 10.26 9.48 -15.67
CA PRO A 56 10.12 10.75 -16.37
C PRO A 56 10.79 11.87 -15.57
N LYS A 57 11.54 12.74 -16.25
CA LYS A 57 12.27 13.87 -15.67
C LYS A 57 11.80 15.19 -16.30
N GLY A 58 11.83 16.28 -15.54
CA GLY A 58 11.40 17.60 -16.02
C GLY A 58 9.88 17.78 -16.03
N THR A 59 9.30 18.24 -17.14
CA THR A 59 7.87 18.59 -17.22
C THR A 59 6.93 17.39 -17.21
N GLU A 60 7.32 16.26 -17.82
CA GLU A 60 6.53 15.02 -17.86
C GLU A 60 6.29 14.44 -16.45
N PHE A 61 7.25 14.62 -15.54
CA PHE A 61 7.12 14.28 -14.12
C PHE A 61 5.97 15.05 -13.46
N TRP A 62 5.89 16.38 -13.68
CA TRP A 62 4.83 17.22 -13.13
C TRP A 62 3.45 16.88 -13.70
N PHE A 63 3.34 16.57 -14.99
CA PHE A 63 2.09 16.06 -15.56
C PHE A 63 1.69 14.68 -15.00
N THR A 64 2.66 13.80 -14.74
CA THR A 64 2.42 12.48 -14.13
C THR A 64 1.94 12.62 -12.68
N ILE A 65 2.58 13.49 -11.89
CA ILE A 65 2.13 13.82 -10.53
C ILE A 65 0.72 14.42 -10.55
N LEU A 66 0.45 15.39 -11.44
CA LEU A 66 -0.87 16.01 -11.55
C LEU A 66 -1.96 14.96 -11.87
N ALA A 67 -1.69 14.03 -12.78
CA ALA A 67 -2.60 12.94 -13.11
C ALA A 67 -2.83 12.00 -11.91
N VAL A 68 -1.78 11.64 -11.17
CA VAL A 68 -1.89 10.85 -9.92
C VAL A 68 -2.71 11.58 -8.86
N CYS A 69 -2.46 12.88 -8.63
CA CYS A 69 -3.24 13.69 -7.71
C CYS A 69 -4.73 13.77 -8.10
N VAL A 70 -5.04 13.96 -9.39
CA VAL A 70 -6.43 13.95 -9.89
C VAL A 70 -7.08 12.58 -9.67
N ILE A 71 -6.37 11.48 -9.92
CA ILE A 71 -6.89 10.11 -9.70
C ILE A 71 -7.13 9.83 -8.20
N LEU A 72 -6.26 10.30 -7.31
CA LEU A 72 -6.45 10.19 -5.86
C LEU A 72 -7.64 11.03 -5.37
N VAL A 73 -7.82 12.25 -5.90
CA VAL A 73 -8.98 13.11 -5.60
C VAL A 73 -10.28 12.50 -6.11
N LEU A 74 -10.30 11.98 -7.35
CA LEU A 74 -11.46 11.31 -7.92
C LEU A 74 -11.81 10.02 -7.16
N GLY A 75 -10.81 9.22 -6.78
CA GLY A 75 -11.02 8.03 -5.95
C GLY A 75 -11.56 8.38 -4.55
N GLY A 76 -11.02 9.42 -3.92
CA GLY A 76 -11.53 9.95 -2.65
C GLY A 76 -12.97 10.47 -2.76
N LEU A 77 -13.32 11.12 -3.86
CA LEU A 77 -14.70 11.52 -4.17
C LEU A 77 -15.60 10.27 -4.31
N ASP A 78 -15.18 9.27 -5.09
CA ASP A 78 -15.99 8.09 -5.43
C ASP A 78 -16.20 7.15 -4.22
N VAL A 79 -15.26 7.08 -3.27
CA VAL A 79 -15.46 6.42 -1.95
C VAL A 79 -16.58 7.08 -1.14
N ASN A 80 -16.76 8.39 -1.30
CA ASN A 80 -17.51 9.26 -0.40
C ASN A 80 -18.89 9.69 -0.94
N ILE A 81 -19.02 9.87 -2.26
CA ILE A 81 -20.21 10.42 -2.93
C ILE A 81 -21.48 9.63 -2.63
N VAL A 82 -21.38 8.30 -2.58
CA VAL A 82 -22.49 7.40 -2.22
C VAL A 82 -23.00 7.71 -0.81
N ALA A 83 -22.09 7.89 0.14
CA ALA A 83 -22.44 8.10 1.53
C ALA A 83 -23.16 9.46 1.73
N THR A 84 -22.87 10.46 0.89
CA THR A 84 -23.62 11.73 0.80
C THR A 84 -24.86 11.70 -0.10
N ALA A 85 -25.16 10.56 -0.73
CA ALA A 85 -26.30 10.38 -1.63
C ALA A 85 -27.30 9.29 -1.15
N VAL A 86 -26.99 8.56 -0.08
CA VAL A 86 -27.80 7.43 0.45
C VAL A 86 -29.30 7.73 0.49
N PRO A 87 -29.80 8.87 1.04
CA PRO A 87 -31.23 9.16 1.10
C PRO A 87 -31.89 9.27 -0.29
N SER A 88 -31.23 9.93 -1.23
CA SER A 88 -31.73 10.12 -2.60
C SER A 88 -31.74 8.79 -3.38
N ILE A 89 -30.70 7.96 -3.20
CA ILE A 89 -30.62 6.62 -3.79
C ILE A 89 -31.68 5.68 -3.17
N THR A 90 -31.90 5.78 -1.86
CA THR A 90 -32.90 5.01 -1.11
C THR A 90 -34.32 5.39 -1.54
N ASP A 91 -34.59 6.69 -1.72
CA ASP A 91 -35.86 7.18 -2.21
C ASP A 91 -36.10 6.75 -3.66
N HIS A 92 -35.10 6.91 -4.55
CA HIS A 92 -35.22 6.53 -5.96
C HIS A 92 -35.42 5.03 -6.21
N PHE A 93 -34.75 4.15 -5.44
CA PHE A 93 -34.90 2.70 -5.56
C PHE A 93 -35.89 2.07 -4.57
N HIS A 94 -36.52 2.87 -3.69
CA HIS A 94 -37.43 2.45 -2.62
C HIS A 94 -36.89 1.30 -1.71
N THR A 95 -35.56 1.18 -1.56
CA THR A 95 -34.91 0.09 -0.78
C THR A 95 -33.86 0.62 0.19
N VAL A 96 -34.04 0.30 1.47
CA VAL A 96 -33.05 0.53 2.55
C VAL A 96 -32.11 -0.66 2.76
N ALA A 97 -32.46 -1.85 2.26
CA ALA A 97 -31.72 -3.08 2.55
C ALA A 97 -30.32 -3.09 1.90
N ASP A 98 -30.20 -2.42 0.74
CA ASP A 98 -28.99 -2.44 -0.08
C ASP A 98 -28.03 -1.28 0.23
N VAL A 99 -28.44 -0.35 1.11
CA VAL A 99 -27.65 0.83 1.50
C VAL A 99 -26.26 0.44 2.01
N GLY A 100 -26.19 -0.62 2.83
CA GLY A 100 -24.91 -1.17 3.30
C GLY A 100 -24.04 -1.71 2.17
N TRP A 101 -24.63 -2.25 1.11
CA TRP A 101 -23.91 -2.81 -0.05
C TRP A 101 -23.34 -1.73 -0.98
N TYR A 102 -23.98 -0.57 -1.13
CA TYR A 102 -23.49 0.52 -2.02
C TYR A 102 -22.06 0.99 -1.66
N SER A 103 -21.75 1.04 -0.37
CA SER A 103 -20.41 1.37 0.13
C SER A 103 -19.54 0.14 0.33
N SER A 104 -20.12 -0.99 0.73
CA SER A 104 -19.35 -2.22 1.01
C SER A 104 -18.85 -2.92 -0.26
N ALA A 105 -19.61 -2.93 -1.36
CA ALA A 105 -19.22 -3.60 -2.60
C ALA A 105 -18.00 -2.95 -3.27
N PHE A 106 -17.95 -1.61 -3.31
CA PHE A 106 -16.76 -0.87 -3.72
C PHE A 106 -15.54 -1.28 -2.89
N ARG A 107 -15.66 -1.18 -1.55
CA ARG A 107 -14.57 -1.46 -0.63
C ARG A 107 -14.13 -2.92 -0.70
N LEU A 108 -15.06 -3.86 -0.82
CA LEU A 108 -14.81 -5.30 -0.98
C LEU A 108 -13.95 -5.58 -2.22
N CYS A 109 -14.31 -5.00 -3.37
CA CYS A 109 -13.55 -5.19 -4.61
C CYS A 109 -12.21 -4.44 -4.59
N THR A 110 -12.13 -3.25 -3.98
CA THR A 110 -10.82 -2.61 -3.74
C THR A 110 -9.93 -3.51 -2.88
N CYS A 111 -10.45 -4.03 -1.76
CA CYS A 111 -9.70 -4.88 -0.84
C CYS A 111 -9.21 -6.19 -1.50
N ALA A 112 -10.13 -6.93 -2.13
CA ALA A 112 -9.83 -8.27 -2.66
C ALA A 112 -8.79 -8.25 -3.79
N PHE A 113 -8.78 -7.21 -4.63
CA PHE A 113 -7.95 -7.16 -5.84
C PHE A 113 -6.69 -6.29 -5.72
N GLN A 114 -6.51 -5.50 -4.65
CA GLN A 114 -5.36 -4.61 -4.49
C GLN A 114 -4.01 -5.36 -4.53
N PHE A 115 -3.90 -6.53 -3.90
CA PHE A 115 -2.68 -7.37 -3.96
C PHE A 115 -2.50 -8.06 -5.33
N GLY A 116 -3.59 -8.39 -6.01
CA GLY A 116 -3.57 -8.90 -7.39
C GLY A 116 -2.98 -7.87 -8.35
N PHE A 117 -3.47 -6.62 -8.29
CA PHE A 117 -2.90 -5.51 -9.04
C PHE A 117 -1.45 -5.20 -8.65
N ALA A 118 -1.10 -5.20 -7.37
CA ALA A 118 0.29 -5.02 -6.93
C ALA A 118 1.26 -6.05 -7.53
N LYS A 119 0.81 -7.31 -7.72
CA LYS A 119 1.57 -8.31 -8.48
C LYS A 119 1.53 -8.08 -9.99
N LEU A 120 0.41 -7.60 -10.55
CA LEU A 120 0.29 -7.28 -11.97
C LEU A 120 1.27 -6.15 -12.39
N TYR A 121 1.46 -5.15 -11.53
CA TYR A 121 2.48 -4.09 -11.71
C TYR A 121 3.95 -4.57 -11.64
N GLN A 122 4.20 -5.77 -11.14
CA GLN A 122 5.54 -6.41 -11.15
C GLN A 122 5.77 -7.31 -12.37
N LEU A 123 4.71 -7.71 -13.06
CA LEU A 123 4.76 -8.68 -14.18
C LEU A 123 4.49 -8.03 -15.54
N PHE A 124 3.84 -6.86 -15.57
CA PHE A 124 3.44 -6.15 -16.78
C PHE A 124 3.80 -4.67 -16.69
N SER A 125 3.88 -3.98 -17.83
CA SER A 125 4.32 -2.58 -17.87
C SER A 125 3.37 -1.65 -17.11
N ILE A 126 3.93 -0.88 -16.17
CA ILE A 126 3.17 -0.04 -15.22
C ILE A 126 2.18 0.87 -15.94
N LYS A 127 2.61 1.51 -17.04
CA LYS A 127 1.77 2.40 -17.86
C LYS A 127 0.51 1.70 -18.40
N ALA A 128 0.61 0.44 -18.84
CA ALA A 128 -0.52 -0.30 -19.40
C ALA A 128 -1.50 -0.73 -18.30
N VAL A 129 -0.99 -1.28 -17.19
CA VAL A 129 -1.82 -1.69 -16.04
C VAL A 129 -2.55 -0.49 -15.42
N PHE A 130 -1.89 0.67 -15.35
CA PHE A 130 -2.50 1.92 -14.86
C PHE A 130 -3.61 2.41 -15.78
N LEU A 131 -3.38 2.46 -17.10
CA LEU A 131 -4.40 2.89 -18.06
C LEU A 131 -5.64 1.96 -18.06
N MET A 132 -5.42 0.65 -17.94
CA MET A 132 -6.50 -0.32 -17.80
C MET A 132 -7.28 -0.15 -16.48
N SER A 133 -6.59 0.18 -15.38
CA SER A 133 -7.21 0.45 -14.08
C SER A 133 -8.10 1.71 -14.12
N VAL A 134 -7.63 2.77 -14.79
CA VAL A 134 -8.41 3.99 -15.05
C VAL A 134 -9.63 3.69 -15.94
N ALA A 135 -9.46 2.88 -17.00
CA ALA A 135 -10.58 2.49 -17.87
C ALA A 135 -11.67 1.69 -17.12
N ILE A 136 -11.27 0.72 -16.29
CA ILE A 136 -12.20 -0.06 -15.44
C ILE A 136 -12.93 0.85 -14.45
N PHE A 137 -12.22 1.79 -13.81
CA PHE A 137 -12.81 2.77 -12.90
C PHE A 137 -13.88 3.62 -13.59
N LEU A 138 -13.57 4.18 -14.78
CA LEU A 138 -14.51 4.99 -15.56
C LEU A 138 -15.75 4.20 -16.01
N VAL A 139 -15.59 2.93 -16.43
CA VAL A 139 -16.71 2.05 -16.76
C VAL A 139 -17.59 1.76 -15.53
N GLY A 140 -16.98 1.52 -14.37
CA GLY A 140 -17.70 1.35 -13.11
C GLY A 140 -18.54 2.57 -12.72
N SER A 141 -17.94 3.77 -12.76
CA SER A 141 -18.67 5.01 -12.41
C SER A 141 -19.74 5.38 -13.45
N LEU A 142 -19.56 5.00 -14.73
CA LEU A 142 -20.62 5.10 -15.75
C LEU A 142 -21.78 4.12 -15.48
N LEU A 143 -21.51 2.89 -15.05
CA LEU A 143 -22.55 1.94 -14.62
C LEU A 143 -23.30 2.44 -13.37
N CYS A 144 -22.61 3.10 -12.43
CA CYS A 144 -23.24 3.76 -11.29
C CYS A 144 -24.16 4.91 -11.74
N ALA A 145 -23.70 5.76 -12.67
CA ALA A 145 -24.45 6.92 -13.17
C ALA A 145 -25.66 6.55 -14.05
N THR A 146 -25.72 5.31 -14.55
CA THR A 146 -26.80 4.80 -15.42
C THR A 146 -27.63 3.68 -14.74
N ALA A 147 -27.48 3.50 -13.43
CA ALA A 147 -28.09 2.40 -12.70
C ALA A 147 -29.62 2.52 -12.62
N ALA A 148 -30.33 1.71 -13.40
CA ALA A 148 -31.80 1.60 -13.36
C ALA A 148 -32.32 0.72 -12.20
N SER A 149 -31.46 0.23 -11.31
CA SER A 149 -31.84 -0.53 -10.11
C SER A 149 -30.75 -0.54 -9.04
N SER A 150 -31.16 -0.75 -7.79
CA SER A 150 -30.27 -0.94 -6.64
C SER A 150 -29.16 -1.97 -6.89
N MET A 151 -29.50 -3.16 -7.42
CA MET A 151 -28.51 -4.21 -7.71
C MET A 151 -27.53 -3.81 -8.83
N MET A 152 -28.00 -3.11 -9.87
CA MET A 152 -27.11 -2.57 -10.90
C MET A 152 -26.15 -1.52 -10.32
N PHE A 153 -26.61 -0.71 -9.36
CA PHE A 153 -25.75 0.24 -8.65
C PHE A 153 -24.69 -0.49 -7.79
N VAL A 154 -25.07 -1.51 -7.02
CA VAL A 154 -24.13 -2.35 -6.25
C VAL A 154 -23.06 -2.98 -7.15
N LEU A 155 -23.44 -3.49 -8.33
CA LEU A 155 -22.51 -4.07 -9.30
C LEU A 155 -21.61 -3.01 -9.95
N GLY A 156 -22.14 -1.83 -10.29
CA GLY A 156 -21.33 -0.69 -10.74
C GLY A 156 -20.27 -0.31 -9.71
N ARG A 157 -20.67 -0.22 -8.43
CA ARG A 157 -19.76 0.07 -7.29
C ARG A 157 -18.66 -0.97 -7.14
N ALA A 158 -18.96 -2.25 -7.34
CA ALA A 158 -17.96 -3.32 -7.36
C ALA A 158 -16.93 -3.13 -8.50
N VAL A 159 -17.37 -2.77 -9.71
CA VAL A 159 -16.48 -2.48 -10.85
C VAL A 159 -15.62 -1.24 -10.61
N THR A 160 -16.19 -0.14 -10.08
CA THR A 160 -15.39 1.04 -9.72
C THR A 160 -14.36 0.70 -8.65
N GLY A 161 -14.74 -0.11 -7.64
CA GLY A 161 -13.83 -0.56 -6.58
C GLY A 161 -12.67 -1.40 -7.10
N LEU A 162 -12.90 -2.26 -8.10
CA LEU A 162 -11.86 -3.02 -8.80
C LEU A 162 -10.87 -2.10 -9.55
N GLY A 163 -11.38 -1.13 -10.31
CA GLY A 163 -10.54 -0.14 -10.99
C GLY A 163 -9.74 0.73 -10.01
N PHE A 164 -10.36 1.11 -8.88
CA PHE A 164 -9.70 1.88 -7.84
C PHE A 164 -8.58 1.08 -7.13
N ALA A 165 -8.73 -0.25 -6.99
CA ALA A 165 -7.65 -1.11 -6.48
C ALA A 165 -6.38 -0.99 -7.33
N GLY A 166 -6.55 -1.06 -8.65
CA GLY A 166 -5.47 -0.91 -9.62
C GLY A 166 -4.89 0.50 -9.66
N ASN A 167 -5.73 1.54 -9.57
CA ASN A 167 -5.27 2.92 -9.51
C ASN A 167 -4.45 3.20 -8.24
N LEU A 168 -4.94 2.78 -7.07
CA LEU A 168 -4.27 2.99 -5.79
C LEU A 168 -2.94 2.22 -5.71
N ALA A 169 -2.90 0.96 -6.12
CA ALA A 169 -1.65 0.19 -6.22
C ALA A 169 -0.68 0.83 -7.24
N GLY A 170 -1.19 1.36 -8.35
CA GLY A 170 -0.41 2.05 -9.37
C GLY A 170 0.21 3.36 -8.89
N CYS A 171 -0.46 4.11 -8.00
CA CYS A 171 0.12 5.31 -7.39
C CYS A 171 1.40 4.99 -6.60
N PHE A 172 1.42 3.86 -5.87
CA PHE A 172 2.61 3.38 -5.16
C PHE A 172 3.66 2.76 -6.11
N ALA A 173 3.26 2.19 -7.24
CA ALA A 173 4.19 1.63 -8.24
C ALA A 173 4.89 2.70 -9.09
N VAL A 174 4.23 3.84 -9.35
CA VAL A 174 4.79 4.98 -10.09
C VAL A 174 5.77 5.80 -9.23
N ALA A 175 5.64 5.75 -7.90
CA ALA A 175 6.45 6.50 -6.94
C ALA A 175 7.28 5.57 -6.02
N THR A 176 8.25 4.86 -6.60
CA THR A 176 9.25 4.05 -5.87
C THR A 176 10.29 4.92 -5.14
N PRO A 177 10.73 4.52 -3.92
CA PRO A 177 11.73 3.44 -3.81
C PRO A 177 11.20 2.06 -3.38
N SER A 178 11.91 1.01 -3.81
CA SER A 178 11.36 -0.34 -4.02
C SER A 178 11.08 -1.20 -2.78
N GLU A 179 11.59 -0.86 -1.60
CA GLU A 179 11.51 -1.74 -0.41
C GLU A 179 10.39 -1.33 0.57
N SER A 180 10.23 -0.04 0.85
CA SER A 180 9.23 0.47 1.80
C SER A 180 7.80 0.09 1.41
N GLY A 181 7.49 0.06 0.10
CA GLY A 181 6.17 -0.36 -0.40
C GLY A 181 5.82 -1.82 -0.07
N PHE A 182 6.80 -2.72 -0.03
CA PHE A 182 6.57 -4.11 0.40
C PHE A 182 6.22 -4.17 1.89
N LEU A 183 6.87 -3.34 2.72
CA LEU A 183 6.61 -3.27 4.17
C LEU A 183 5.27 -2.58 4.52
N MET A 184 4.57 -1.98 3.55
CA MET A 184 3.18 -1.52 3.71
C MET A 184 2.13 -2.61 3.43
N ILE A 185 2.49 -3.70 2.73
CA ILE A 185 1.57 -4.83 2.44
C ILE A 185 0.92 -5.39 3.73
N PRO A 186 1.65 -5.60 4.85
CA PRO A 186 1.03 -6.04 6.10
C PRO A 186 0.00 -5.06 6.66
N ILE A 187 0.27 -3.74 6.63
CA ILE A 187 -0.67 -2.72 7.09
C ILE A 187 -1.97 -2.80 6.28
N LEU A 188 -1.85 -2.86 4.95
CA LEU A 188 -2.99 -3.00 4.06
C LEU A 188 -3.75 -4.30 4.34
N ALA A 189 -3.07 -5.45 4.44
CA ALA A 189 -3.68 -6.75 4.67
C ALA A 189 -4.42 -6.82 6.02
N GLY A 190 -3.81 -6.30 7.08
CA GLY A 190 -4.45 -6.13 8.38
C GLY A 190 -5.70 -5.25 8.29
N MET A 191 -5.62 -4.14 7.57
CA MET A 191 -6.75 -3.24 7.35
C MET A 191 -7.91 -3.94 6.62
N MET A 192 -7.66 -4.82 5.64
CA MET A 192 -8.70 -5.66 5.03
C MET A 192 -9.44 -6.45 6.13
N LEU A 193 -8.69 -7.18 6.96
CA LEU A 193 -9.24 -8.08 7.99
C LEU A 193 -10.01 -7.31 9.06
N GLY A 194 -9.55 -6.10 9.42
CA GLY A 194 -10.26 -5.21 10.34
C GLY A 194 -11.57 -4.68 9.75
N LEU A 195 -11.55 -4.25 8.48
CA LEU A 195 -12.76 -3.82 7.76
C LEU A 195 -13.79 -4.96 7.61
N PHE A 196 -13.32 -6.18 7.31
CA PHE A 196 -14.18 -7.38 7.26
C PHE A 196 -14.79 -7.71 8.63
N LEU A 197 -13.98 -7.72 9.69
CA LEU A 197 -14.48 -7.99 11.05
C LEU A 197 -15.51 -6.94 11.49
N HIS A 198 -15.30 -5.67 11.16
CA HIS A 198 -16.29 -4.61 11.41
C HIS A 198 -17.57 -4.83 10.59
N GLY A 199 -17.48 -5.06 9.28
CA GLY A 199 -18.66 -5.23 8.41
C GLY A 199 -19.51 -6.47 8.76
N ILE A 200 -18.86 -7.62 8.94
CA ILE A 200 -19.53 -8.88 9.31
C ILE A 200 -20.03 -8.81 10.77
N GLY A 201 -19.23 -8.22 11.67
CA GLY A 201 -19.59 -8.02 13.07
C GLY A 201 -20.81 -7.12 13.25
N THR A 202 -20.81 -5.93 12.64
CA THR A 202 -21.93 -4.98 12.74
C THR A 202 -23.21 -5.52 12.09
N SER A 203 -23.13 -6.20 10.95
CA SER A 203 -24.30 -6.83 10.31
C SER A 203 -24.82 -8.06 11.09
N THR A 204 -23.96 -8.81 11.77
CA THR A 204 -24.34 -9.99 12.55
C THR A 204 -24.90 -9.61 13.92
N PHE A 205 -24.17 -8.81 14.71
CA PHE A 205 -24.56 -8.41 16.06
C PHE A 205 -25.50 -7.19 16.11
N GLY A 206 -25.55 -6.39 15.04
CA GLY A 206 -26.41 -5.21 14.93
C GLY A 206 -25.87 -3.93 15.57
N TYR A 207 -24.76 -3.96 16.31
CA TYR A 207 -24.18 -2.80 17.01
C TYR A 207 -22.75 -2.52 16.56
N TYR A 208 -22.38 -1.24 16.44
CA TYR A 208 -21.05 -0.79 16.00
C TYR A 208 -20.12 -0.34 17.15
N ALA A 209 -20.67 0.17 18.25
CA ALA A 209 -19.88 0.69 19.37
C ALA A 209 -18.89 -0.33 19.98
N PRO A 210 -19.21 -1.63 20.15
CA PRO A 210 -18.23 -2.62 20.62
C PRO A 210 -16.99 -2.73 19.73
N PHE A 211 -17.18 -2.67 18.41
CA PHE A 211 -16.08 -2.75 17.43
C PHE A 211 -15.24 -1.48 17.45
N MET A 212 -15.86 -0.30 17.60
CA MET A 212 -15.14 0.96 17.75
C MET A 212 -14.25 0.98 19.00
N ILE A 213 -14.79 0.56 20.16
CA ILE A 213 -14.03 0.47 21.41
C ILE A 213 -12.88 -0.53 21.26
N PHE A 214 -13.11 -1.69 20.64
CA PHE A 214 -12.06 -2.68 20.37
C PHE A 214 -10.95 -2.11 19.47
N GLY A 215 -11.29 -1.45 18.36
CA GLY A 215 -10.32 -0.77 17.49
C GLY A 215 -9.52 0.31 18.22
N SER A 216 -10.18 1.09 19.08
CA SER A 216 -9.56 2.11 19.95
C SER A 216 -8.67 1.54 21.06
N ILE A 217 -8.74 0.23 21.36
CA ILE A 217 -7.82 -0.47 22.27
C ILE A 217 -6.66 -1.10 21.46
N CYS A 218 -6.95 -1.68 20.29
CA CYS A 218 -5.92 -2.28 19.43
C CYS A 218 -4.93 -1.24 18.87
N MET A 219 -5.40 -0.08 18.41
CA MET A 219 -4.53 0.91 17.76
C MET A 219 -3.45 1.49 18.70
N PRO A 220 -3.72 1.89 19.96
CA PRO A 220 -2.67 2.30 20.89
C PRO A 220 -1.60 1.23 21.14
N ILE A 221 -2.02 -0.03 21.29
CA ILE A 221 -1.10 -1.16 21.51
C ILE A 221 -0.23 -1.36 20.26
N ALA A 222 -0.82 -1.31 19.07
CA ALA A 222 -0.09 -1.45 17.82
C ALA A 222 0.92 -0.31 17.58
N ALA A 223 0.50 0.94 17.78
CA ALA A 223 1.39 2.10 17.72
C ALA A 223 2.53 2.00 18.75
N GLY A 224 2.23 1.51 19.97
CA GLY A 224 3.23 1.24 21.00
C GLY A 224 4.24 0.18 20.59
N LEU A 225 3.81 -0.90 19.93
CA LEU A 225 4.73 -1.89 19.36
C LEU A 225 5.62 -1.29 18.27
N MET A 226 5.13 -0.34 17.46
CA MET A 226 5.95 0.37 16.47
C MET A 226 7.00 1.32 17.09
N THR A 227 6.82 1.77 18.33
CA THR A 227 7.92 2.46 19.09
C THR A 227 9.04 1.51 19.52
N THR A 228 8.88 0.20 19.36
CA THR A 228 9.92 -0.82 19.64
C THR A 228 10.59 -1.35 18.37
N TYR A 229 10.52 -0.58 17.28
CA TYR A 229 11.42 -0.75 16.14
C TYR A 229 12.86 -0.39 16.53
N SER A 230 13.81 -1.11 15.95
CA SER A 230 15.26 -1.02 16.17
C SER A 230 15.99 -1.45 14.90
N PRO A 231 17.26 -1.08 14.66
CA PRO A 231 17.98 -1.40 13.42
C PRO A 231 18.16 -2.90 13.13
N ASP A 232 18.10 -3.74 14.16
CA ASP A 232 18.23 -5.21 14.12
C ASP A 232 16.89 -5.97 14.05
N ILE A 233 15.76 -5.26 13.94
CA ILE A 233 14.43 -5.87 14.07
C ILE A 233 14.14 -6.90 12.95
N SER A 234 13.69 -8.10 13.36
CA SER A 234 13.36 -9.16 12.41
C SER A 234 12.12 -8.83 11.57
N LEU A 235 12.18 -9.18 10.28
CA LEU A 235 11.09 -8.97 9.31
C LEU A 235 9.73 -9.49 9.81
N ALA A 236 9.71 -10.60 10.55
CA ALA A 236 8.50 -11.15 11.15
C ALA A 236 7.85 -10.21 12.17
N LYS A 237 8.63 -9.50 12.99
CA LYS A 237 8.10 -8.46 13.91
C LYS A 237 7.55 -7.27 13.12
N ILE A 238 8.26 -6.80 12.09
CA ILE A 238 7.78 -5.70 11.23
C ILE A 238 6.42 -6.06 10.62
N ILE A 239 6.32 -7.24 10.00
CA ILE A 239 5.07 -7.75 9.41
C ILE A 239 3.95 -7.83 10.46
N PHE A 240 4.23 -8.37 11.65
CA PHE A 240 3.21 -8.53 12.69
C PHE A 240 2.76 -7.18 13.28
N TYR A 241 3.67 -6.26 13.59
CA TYR A 241 3.33 -4.97 14.20
C TYR A 241 2.61 -4.06 13.19
N SER A 242 3.13 -3.95 11.96
CA SER A 242 2.46 -3.26 10.85
C SER A 242 1.08 -3.86 10.54
N GLY A 243 0.96 -5.19 10.52
CA GLY A 243 -0.32 -5.88 10.29
C GLY A 243 -1.34 -5.64 11.41
N PHE A 244 -0.90 -5.64 12.67
CA PHE A 244 -1.76 -5.35 13.81
C PHE A 244 -2.20 -3.89 13.86
N ALA A 245 -1.34 -2.94 13.47
CA ALA A 245 -1.69 -1.53 13.31
C ALA A 245 -2.74 -1.33 12.20
N GLY A 246 -2.55 -1.99 11.05
CA GLY A 246 -3.54 -2.05 9.98
C GLY A 246 -4.89 -2.59 10.45
N PHE A 247 -4.88 -3.69 11.20
CA PHE A 247 -6.07 -4.35 11.74
C PHE A 247 -6.85 -3.45 12.72
N GLY A 248 -6.18 -2.86 13.71
CA GLY A 248 -6.81 -1.89 14.62
C GLY A 248 -7.40 -0.69 13.88
N GLY A 249 -6.68 -0.18 12.87
CA GLY A 249 -7.15 0.89 11.99
C GLY A 249 -8.40 0.52 11.20
N GLY A 250 -8.40 -0.65 10.54
CA GLY A 250 -9.53 -1.13 9.73
C GLY A 250 -10.83 -1.24 10.50
N ILE A 251 -10.79 -1.69 11.76
CA ILE A 251 -11.98 -1.79 12.62
C ILE A 251 -12.49 -0.39 13.00
N GLY A 252 -11.60 0.52 13.42
CA GLY A 252 -11.99 1.88 13.81
C GLY A 252 -12.51 2.73 12.64
N PHE A 253 -11.96 2.55 11.43
CA PHE A 253 -12.19 3.43 10.28
C PHE A 253 -13.67 3.51 9.87
N GLN A 254 -14.36 2.36 9.83
CA GLN A 254 -15.77 2.30 9.41
C GLN A 254 -16.75 2.67 10.52
N GLY A 255 -16.41 2.43 11.79
CA GLY A 255 -17.37 2.61 12.89
C GLY A 255 -17.95 4.01 12.98
N SER A 256 -17.14 5.04 12.78
CA SER A 256 -17.60 6.44 12.73
C SER A 256 -18.62 6.70 11.61
N GLN A 257 -18.45 6.09 10.43
CA GLN A 257 -19.41 6.19 9.32
C GLN A 257 -20.67 5.35 9.58
N THR A 258 -20.54 4.14 10.15
CA THR A 258 -21.67 3.29 10.55
C THR A 258 -22.52 3.96 11.63
N ALA A 259 -21.88 4.67 12.56
CA ALA A 259 -22.56 5.37 13.64
C ALA A 259 -23.53 6.43 13.14
N VAL A 260 -23.05 7.34 12.28
CA VAL A 260 -23.87 8.41 11.70
C VAL A 260 -25.07 7.85 10.93
N GLN A 261 -24.87 6.76 10.18
CA GLN A 261 -25.95 6.06 9.45
C GLN A 261 -26.99 5.39 10.37
N ALA A 262 -26.68 5.18 11.65
CA ALA A 262 -27.56 4.53 12.62
C ALA A 262 -28.16 5.50 13.67
N THR A 263 -27.64 6.73 13.77
CA THR A 263 -28.10 7.75 14.74
C THR A 263 -28.85 8.91 14.11
N LEU A 264 -28.44 9.38 12.92
CA LEU A 264 -29.05 10.57 12.30
C LEU A 264 -30.35 10.25 11.54
N SER A 265 -31.10 11.31 11.24
CA SER A 265 -32.25 11.23 10.33
C SER A 265 -31.79 11.10 8.88
N ALA A 266 -32.68 10.66 7.99
CA ALA A 266 -32.41 10.62 6.55
C ALA A 266 -32.11 12.01 5.93
N ALA A 267 -32.50 13.12 6.56
CA ALA A 267 -32.14 14.45 6.12
C ALA A 267 -30.70 14.83 6.53
N ASP A 268 -30.31 14.48 7.76
CA ASP A 268 -29.04 14.90 8.36
C ASP A 268 -27.87 13.95 8.06
N VAL A 269 -28.15 12.70 7.70
CA VAL A 269 -27.13 11.64 7.53
C VAL A 269 -26.02 12.04 6.55
N ASN A 270 -26.37 12.71 5.44
CA ASN A 270 -25.41 13.20 4.44
C ASN A 270 -24.48 14.27 5.02
N LEU A 271 -25.02 15.18 5.84
CA LEU A 271 -24.26 16.25 6.49
C LEU A 271 -23.32 15.68 7.56
N GLY A 272 -23.81 14.77 8.41
CA GLY A 272 -22.99 14.08 9.40
C GLY A 272 -21.86 13.27 8.77
N ILE A 273 -22.15 12.55 7.67
CA ILE A 273 -21.14 11.84 6.89
C ILE A 273 -20.11 12.81 6.31
N GLY A 274 -20.54 13.93 5.74
CA GLY A 274 -19.64 14.99 5.26
C GLY A 274 -18.68 15.50 6.34
N VAL A 275 -19.17 15.70 7.56
CA VAL A 275 -18.34 16.08 8.72
C VAL A 275 -17.34 14.99 9.11
N ILE A 276 -17.75 13.72 9.16
CA ILE A 276 -16.85 12.58 9.43
C ILE A 276 -15.77 12.48 8.35
N LEU A 277 -16.13 12.62 7.07
CA LEU A 277 -15.21 12.51 5.95
C LEU A 277 -14.22 13.68 5.87
N PHE A 278 -14.68 14.90 6.19
CA PHE A 278 -13.81 16.06 6.38
C PHE A 278 -12.78 15.78 7.49
N GLY A 279 -13.22 15.26 8.64
CA GLY A 279 -12.34 14.85 9.74
C GLY A 279 -11.34 13.75 9.35
N GLN A 280 -11.81 12.71 8.64
CA GLN A 280 -10.98 11.61 8.13
C GLN A 280 -9.96 12.06 7.07
N SER A 281 -10.19 13.18 6.38
CA SER A 281 -9.26 13.73 5.39
C SER A 281 -8.30 14.76 5.99
N MET A 282 -8.79 15.67 6.82
CA MET A 282 -8.01 16.75 7.44
C MET A 282 -7.13 16.28 8.59
N GLY A 283 -7.60 15.33 9.40
CA GLY A 283 -6.84 14.79 10.53
C GLY A 283 -5.47 14.25 10.11
N PRO A 284 -5.40 13.30 9.17
CA PRO A 284 -4.13 12.82 8.63
C PRO A 284 -3.28 13.93 8.01
N ALA A 285 -3.86 14.85 7.23
CA ALA A 285 -3.10 15.93 6.60
C ALA A 285 -2.38 16.82 7.63
N VAL A 286 -3.08 17.21 8.71
CA VAL A 286 -2.50 18.02 9.80
C VAL A 286 -1.46 17.21 10.60
N PHE A 287 -1.79 15.99 11.01
CA PHE A 287 -0.88 15.22 11.88
C PHE A 287 0.33 14.62 11.15
N ILE A 288 0.24 14.34 9.84
CA ILE A 288 1.41 13.98 9.02
C ILE A 288 2.35 15.18 8.87
N ALA A 289 1.83 16.40 8.69
CA ALA A 289 2.67 17.61 8.66
C ALA A 289 3.37 17.85 10.02
N ILE A 290 2.67 17.66 11.14
CA ILE A 290 3.27 17.74 12.48
C ILE A 290 4.31 16.62 12.68
N ALA A 291 4.02 15.38 12.29
CA ALA A 291 4.96 14.26 12.38
C ALA A 291 6.23 14.52 11.57
N GLN A 292 6.10 15.05 10.34
CA GLN A 292 7.24 15.42 9.49
C GLN A 292 8.10 16.53 10.15
N VAL A 293 7.47 17.54 10.76
CA VAL A 293 8.18 18.62 11.48
C VAL A 293 8.86 18.12 12.75
N ILE A 294 8.25 17.20 13.50
CA ILE A 294 8.91 16.54 14.65
C ILE A 294 10.12 15.76 14.13
N PHE A 295 9.92 14.95 13.10
CA PHE A 295 10.96 14.08 12.55
C PHE A 295 12.18 14.85 12.02
N THR A 296 12.00 15.92 11.23
CA THR A 296 13.14 16.67 10.68
C THR A 296 13.91 17.44 11.75
N ASN A 297 13.24 17.96 12.78
CA ASN A 297 13.90 18.60 13.92
C ASN A 297 14.66 17.58 14.79
N GLU A 298 14.04 16.44 15.12
CA GLU A 298 14.68 15.37 15.89
C GLU A 298 15.86 14.75 15.14
N LEU A 299 15.77 14.62 13.81
CA LEU A 299 16.85 14.10 12.98
C LEU A 299 18.02 15.08 12.86
N SER A 300 17.75 16.38 12.63
CA SER A 300 18.79 17.42 12.67
C SER A 300 19.46 17.47 14.05
N SER A 301 18.69 17.35 15.13
CA SER A 301 19.23 17.28 16.49
C SER A 301 20.06 16.03 16.75
N SER A 302 19.61 14.86 16.27
CA SER A 302 20.26 13.57 16.52
C SER A 302 21.50 13.33 15.65
N LEU A 303 21.61 13.98 14.49
CA LEU A 303 22.77 13.92 13.60
C LEU A 303 23.74 15.10 13.77
N ARG A 304 23.45 16.07 14.65
CA ARG A 304 24.23 17.31 14.82
C ARG A 304 25.72 17.07 15.08
N ASP A 305 26.04 16.05 15.88
CA ASP A 305 27.41 15.70 16.25
C ASP A 305 28.12 14.84 15.19
N ILE A 306 27.41 14.43 14.13
CA ILE A 306 27.88 13.58 13.02
C ILE A 306 28.05 14.40 11.74
N VAL A 307 27.09 15.29 11.44
CA VAL A 307 27.10 16.20 10.29
C VAL A 307 26.90 17.64 10.80
N PRO A 308 27.98 18.35 11.18
CA PRO A 308 27.89 19.72 11.66
C PRO A 308 27.29 20.65 10.60
N GLY A 309 26.17 21.31 10.94
CA GLY A 309 25.47 22.24 10.06
C GLY A 309 24.26 21.68 9.32
N LEU A 310 23.94 20.38 9.45
CA LEU A 310 22.73 19.80 8.85
C LEU A 310 21.44 20.39 9.45
N THR A 311 20.72 21.22 8.70
CA THR A 311 19.48 21.86 9.17
C THR A 311 18.23 21.03 8.86
N PRO A 312 17.10 21.26 9.55
CA PRO A 312 15.83 20.64 9.19
C PRO A 312 15.35 20.99 7.77
N ALA A 313 15.78 22.12 7.21
CA ALA A 313 15.45 22.53 5.84
C ALA A 313 16.20 21.70 4.80
N ASP A 314 17.48 21.41 5.02
CA ASP A 314 18.26 20.54 4.13
C ASP A 314 17.68 19.12 4.10
N ILE A 315 17.31 18.60 5.27
CA ILE A 315 16.63 17.30 5.42
C ILE A 315 15.27 17.31 4.70
N ALA A 316 14.50 18.39 4.79
CA ALA A 316 13.21 18.50 4.12
C ALA A 316 13.33 18.63 2.59
N TYR A 317 14.41 19.20 2.08
CA TYR A 317 14.65 19.41 0.64
C TYR A 317 15.30 18.19 -0.04
N HIS A 318 16.30 17.57 0.60
CA HIS A 318 17.03 16.42 0.06
C HIS A 318 16.44 15.06 0.46
N GLY A 319 15.72 14.99 1.59
CA GLY A 319 15.13 13.77 2.12
C GLY A 319 16.12 12.77 2.73
N LEU A 320 15.57 11.74 3.38
CA LEU A 320 16.32 10.69 4.09
C LEU A 320 17.32 9.93 3.20
N GLY A 321 16.97 9.68 1.93
CA GLY A 321 17.79 8.86 1.02
C GLY A 321 19.18 9.46 0.74
N ASP A 322 19.27 10.80 0.72
CA ASP A 322 20.52 11.50 0.43
C ASP A 322 21.42 11.67 1.65
N ILE A 323 20.94 11.40 2.88
CA ILE A 323 21.74 11.48 4.11
C ILE A 323 22.95 10.52 4.04
N LYS A 324 22.83 9.37 3.37
CA LYS A 324 23.93 8.43 3.14
C LYS A 324 25.06 8.97 2.25
N LYS A 325 24.84 10.08 1.53
CA LYS A 325 25.85 10.80 0.75
C LYS A 325 26.57 11.89 1.58
N ILE A 326 25.98 12.30 2.70
CA ILE A 326 26.43 13.44 3.53
C ILE A 326 27.11 12.94 4.82
N VAL A 327 26.63 11.82 5.40
CA VAL A 327 27.23 11.19 6.57
C VAL A 327 28.57 10.52 6.20
N PRO A 328 29.67 10.78 6.95
CA PRO A 328 30.93 10.06 6.77
C PRO A 328 30.76 8.55 6.98
N VAL A 329 31.28 7.73 6.06
CA VAL A 329 31.11 6.26 6.06
C VAL A 329 31.50 5.61 7.39
N GLN A 330 32.53 6.15 8.05
CA GLN A 330 33.06 5.68 9.33
C GLN A 330 32.10 5.91 10.53
N ARG A 331 31.07 6.73 10.37
CA ARG A 331 30.07 7.06 11.41
C ARG A 331 28.64 6.74 10.97
N TRP A 332 28.50 5.86 9.97
CA TRP A 332 27.19 5.44 9.46
C TRP A 332 26.35 4.75 10.55
N ASP A 333 26.93 3.89 11.37
CA ASP A 333 26.20 3.17 12.42
C ASP A 333 25.70 4.11 13.53
N GLU A 334 26.48 5.13 13.88
CA GLU A 334 26.03 6.22 14.77
C GLU A 334 24.84 6.97 14.16
N ALA A 335 24.88 7.25 12.85
CA ALA A 335 23.82 7.95 12.14
C ALA A 335 22.53 7.11 12.05
N VAL A 336 22.65 5.79 11.86
CA VAL A 336 21.49 4.86 11.91
C VAL A 336 20.83 4.90 13.28
N ILE A 337 21.59 4.91 14.38
CA ILE A 337 21.06 5.07 15.75
C ILE A 337 20.40 6.45 15.94
N GLY A 338 20.93 7.51 15.31
CA GLY A 338 20.30 8.83 15.30
C GLY A 338 18.98 8.88 14.52
N ILE A 339 18.90 8.20 13.38
CA ILE A 339 17.68 8.06 12.56
C ILE A 339 16.62 7.27 13.33
N ASP A 340 16.99 6.12 13.90
CA ASP A 340 16.13 5.25 14.71
C ASP A 340 15.49 6.02 15.88
N ARG A 341 16.30 6.70 16.68
CA ARG A 341 15.83 7.58 17.78
C ARG A 341 14.83 8.63 17.30
N SER A 342 15.05 9.21 16.13
CA SER A 342 14.18 10.25 15.55
C SER A 342 12.83 9.67 15.08
N LEU A 343 12.85 8.46 14.51
CA LEU A 343 11.63 7.72 14.16
C LEU A 343 10.84 7.34 15.42
N VAL A 344 11.48 6.73 16.42
CA VAL A 344 10.84 6.34 17.69
C VAL A 344 10.23 7.54 18.41
N ARG A 345 10.93 8.69 18.44
CA ARG A 345 10.37 9.95 18.97
C ARG A 345 9.11 10.41 18.22
N THR A 346 9.11 10.27 16.89
CA THR A 346 7.96 10.64 16.05
C THR A 346 6.76 9.70 16.29
N TRP A 347 6.99 8.39 16.49
CA TRP A 347 5.93 7.42 16.77
C TRP A 347 5.12 7.69 18.04
N TYR A 348 5.67 8.37 19.05
CA TYR A 348 4.90 8.76 20.24
C TYR A 348 3.73 9.71 19.93
N LEU A 349 3.79 10.51 18.85
CA LEU A 349 2.64 11.29 18.38
C LEU A 349 1.51 10.35 17.95
N THR A 350 1.83 9.30 17.18
CA THR A 350 0.85 8.28 16.75
C THR A 350 0.24 7.55 17.95
N VAL A 351 1.05 7.21 18.97
CA VAL A 351 0.55 6.59 20.22
C VAL A 351 -0.41 7.53 20.96
N ALA A 352 -0.05 8.81 21.12
CA ALA A 352 -0.90 9.79 21.79
C ALA A 352 -2.24 9.98 21.06
N LEU A 353 -2.21 10.14 19.72
CA LEU A 353 -3.41 10.27 18.88
C LEU A 353 -4.27 9.00 18.94
N ALA A 354 -3.66 7.81 18.87
CA ALA A 354 -4.36 6.54 19.03
C ALA A 354 -5.11 6.47 20.37
N CYS A 355 -4.47 6.87 21.47
CA CYS A 355 -5.11 6.93 22.79
C CYS A 355 -6.32 7.86 22.82
N THR A 356 -6.30 9.00 22.12
CA THR A 356 -7.48 9.91 22.08
C THR A 356 -8.72 9.29 21.42
N THR A 357 -8.55 8.27 20.56
CA THR A 357 -9.70 7.64 19.88
C THR A 357 -10.68 6.97 20.85
N ILE A 358 -10.22 6.55 22.04
CA ILE A 358 -11.10 5.94 23.05
C ILE A 358 -12.17 6.91 23.54
N VAL A 359 -11.89 8.23 23.54
CA VAL A 359 -12.85 9.27 23.95
C VAL A 359 -14.01 9.31 22.95
N GLY A 360 -13.72 9.32 21.65
CA GLY A 360 -14.75 9.26 20.61
C GLY A 360 -15.56 7.96 20.64
N SER A 361 -14.91 6.82 20.88
CA SER A 361 -15.56 5.51 20.94
C SER A 361 -16.39 5.27 22.21
N LEU A 362 -16.08 5.93 23.32
CA LEU A 362 -16.87 5.86 24.56
C LEU A 362 -18.05 6.84 24.59
N LEU A 363 -17.96 7.98 23.89
CA LEU A 363 -19.02 8.98 23.81
C LEU A 363 -20.11 8.64 22.76
N ILE A 364 -19.94 7.59 21.97
CA ILE A 364 -20.84 7.27 20.86
C ILE A 364 -22.08 6.50 21.30
N GLU A 365 -23.23 6.83 20.70
CA GLU A 365 -24.52 6.26 21.11
C GLU A 365 -24.66 4.79 20.67
N TRP A 366 -25.26 3.94 21.52
CA TRP A 366 -25.37 2.51 21.25
C TRP A 366 -26.64 2.17 20.46
N ARG A 367 -26.69 2.60 19.18
CA ARG A 367 -27.82 2.31 18.27
C ARG A 367 -27.67 1.01 17.49
N SER A 368 -28.80 0.37 17.21
CA SER A 368 -28.87 -0.86 16.42
C SER A 368 -29.06 -0.55 14.93
N VAL A 369 -28.13 -1.00 14.10
CA VAL A 369 -28.16 -0.91 12.63
C VAL A 369 -29.28 -1.77 12.02
N LYS A 370 -29.99 -2.58 12.83
CA LYS A 370 -31.08 -3.46 12.39
C LYS A 370 -32.48 -2.89 12.59
N GLN A 371 -32.64 -1.78 13.30
CA GLN A 371 -33.95 -1.15 13.47
C GLN A 371 -34.23 -0.17 12.33
N LYS A 372 -35.30 -0.41 11.56
CA LYS A 372 -35.92 0.66 10.76
C LYS A 372 -36.35 1.79 11.70
N GLN A 373 -35.92 3.01 11.40
CA GLN A 373 -36.69 4.20 11.79
C GLN A 373 -38.03 4.13 11.05
N SER A 374 -39.13 4.45 11.72
CA SER A 374 -40.52 4.39 11.23
C SER A 374 -41.15 5.77 11.22
#